data_AF-A0A9P9IBY2-F1
#
_entry.id   AF-A0A9P9IBY2-F1
#
_cell.length_a   1.000
_cell.length_b   1.000
_cell.length_c   1.000
_cell.angle_alpha   90.00
_cell.angle_beta   90.00
_cell.angle_gamma   90.00
#
_symmetry.space_group_name_H-M   'P 1'
#
loop_
_entity.id
_entity.type
_entity.pdbx_description
1 polymer ?
#
loop_
_entity_poly.entity_id
_entity_poly.type
_entity_poly.pdbx_seq_one_letter_code
_entity_poly.pdbx_strand_id
1 'polypeptide(L)'
;MRFSILVSFAVAASAFPWRNRAEKPVYWLLSGDSTTATKGGWGDGFLATTVASGSSGHNYGHSGATTASFRAGGDWANVVKDIKKYKDKYSVYVTIQFGHNDQKNTSGVTMDQFKANLKRFANEAKSAGATPILVTSLTRRNFKDGKVVENLANERAATILVADTNSLRYIDLNLASKNYVNAIGKDESSKYNLASGDWTHLNEWGGVVFARIVSDLLVEKYPEFKAVTKSNATLSALIKQGKPA
;
A
#
# COMPACT_ATOMS: atom_id res chain seq x y z
N MET A 1 31.80 -32.16 61.86
CA MET A 1 30.69 -32.13 60.87
C MET A 1 30.01 -30.77 60.98
N ARG A 2 30.10 -29.92 59.95
CA ARG A 2 29.38 -28.64 59.89
C ARG A 2 28.12 -28.85 59.04
N PHE A 3 26.94 -28.66 59.63
CA PHE A 3 25.66 -28.68 58.92
C PHE A 3 25.36 -27.26 58.43
N SER A 4 25.29 -27.07 57.11
CA SER A 4 24.77 -25.85 56.49
C SER A 4 23.28 -26.02 56.22
N ILE A 5 22.45 -25.16 56.80
CA ILE A 5 21.01 -25.10 56.54
C ILE A 5 20.80 -24.18 55.34
N LEU A 6 20.33 -24.74 54.22
CA LEU A 6 19.85 -23.99 53.07
C LEU A 6 18.38 -23.61 53.30
N VAL A 7 18.12 -22.31 53.44
CA VAL A 7 16.76 -21.75 53.44
C VAL A 7 16.38 -21.45 51.99
N SER A 8 15.47 -22.24 51.42
CA SER A 8 14.89 -21.99 50.10
C SER A 8 13.74 -21.00 50.22
N PHE A 9 13.91 -19.78 49.71
CA PHE A 9 12.81 -18.85 49.47
C PHE A 9 12.06 -19.27 48.21
N ALA A 10 10.83 -19.75 48.35
CA ALA A 10 9.91 -19.91 47.24
C ALA A 10 9.34 -18.54 46.85
N VAL A 11 9.76 -17.99 45.72
CA VAL A 11 9.13 -16.82 45.11
C VAL A 11 7.86 -17.29 44.42
N ALA A 12 6.70 -16.97 45.00
CA ALA A 12 5.41 -17.18 44.34
C ALA A 12 5.27 -16.16 43.20
N ALA A 13 5.50 -16.60 41.96
CA ALA A 13 5.22 -15.80 40.78
C ALA A 13 3.69 -15.71 40.59
N SER A 14 3.13 -14.54 40.86
CA SER A 14 1.75 -14.20 40.52
C SER A 14 1.59 -14.10 39.00
N ALA A 15 1.14 -15.19 38.39
CA ALA A 15 0.72 -15.19 36.99
C ALA A 15 -0.57 -14.40 36.85
N PHE A 16 -0.46 -13.09 36.56
CA PHE A 16 -1.59 -12.35 36.01
C PHE A 16 -1.94 -13.00 34.66
N PRO A 17 -3.21 -13.41 34.43
CA PRO A 17 -3.60 -13.90 33.12
C PRO A 17 -3.41 -12.76 32.13
N TRP A 18 -2.48 -12.95 31.19
CA TRP A 18 -2.34 -12.09 30.03
C TRP A 18 -3.70 -12.12 29.32
N ARG A 19 -4.51 -11.08 29.53
CA ARG A 19 -5.70 -10.90 28.71
C ARG A 19 -5.17 -10.66 27.29
N ASN A 20 -5.25 -11.68 26.44
CA ASN A 20 -5.17 -11.52 25.01
C ASN A 20 -6.29 -10.56 24.62
N ARG A 21 -6.00 -9.26 24.63
CA ARG A 21 -6.91 -8.26 24.06
C ARG A 21 -6.98 -8.65 22.59
N ALA A 22 -8.17 -9.08 22.14
CA ALA A 22 -8.40 -9.39 20.74
C ALA A 22 -7.86 -8.22 19.89
N GLU A 23 -6.98 -8.53 18.93
CA GLU A 23 -6.41 -7.51 18.07
C GLU A 23 -7.53 -6.74 17.38
N LYS A 24 -7.41 -5.41 17.35
CA LYS A 24 -8.41 -4.57 16.71
C LYS A 24 -8.52 -4.96 15.22
N PRO A 25 -9.74 -4.99 14.64
CA PRO A 25 -9.85 -5.06 13.19
C PRO A 25 -9.15 -3.87 12.54
N VAL A 26 -8.92 -3.96 11.23
CA VAL A 26 -8.19 -2.94 10.48
C VAL A 26 -9.13 -1.96 9.79
N TYR A 27 -8.72 -0.70 9.72
CA TYR A 27 -9.33 0.29 8.82
C TYR A 27 -8.27 0.78 7.84
N TRP A 28 -8.48 0.54 6.55
CA TRP A 28 -7.58 0.94 5.47
C TRP A 28 -7.98 2.30 4.89
N LEU A 29 -7.09 3.28 4.90
CA LEU A 29 -7.29 4.53 4.18
C LEU A 29 -6.33 4.58 2.99
N LEU A 30 -6.88 4.54 1.78
CA LEU A 30 -6.08 4.49 0.56
C LEU A 30 -5.98 5.90 -0.02
N SER A 31 -4.77 6.44 -0.14
CA SER A 31 -4.50 7.75 -0.71
C SER A 31 -3.62 7.64 -1.96
N GLY A 32 -4.00 8.33 -3.02
CA GLY A 32 -3.23 8.32 -4.26
C GLY A 32 -3.92 8.98 -5.45
N ASP A 33 -3.35 8.77 -6.62
CA ASP A 33 -3.84 9.29 -7.90
C ASP A 33 -4.91 8.37 -8.55
N SER A 34 -5.15 8.57 -9.85
CA SER A 34 -6.13 7.79 -10.65
C SER A 34 -5.89 6.29 -10.60
N THR A 35 -4.66 5.84 -10.35
CA THR A 35 -4.32 4.42 -10.27
C THR A 35 -4.56 3.81 -8.88
N THR A 36 -4.95 4.62 -7.90
CA THR A 36 -5.55 4.17 -6.63
C THR A 36 -7.07 4.37 -6.64
N ALA A 37 -7.56 5.37 -7.38
CA ALA A 37 -8.94 5.83 -7.39
C ALA A 37 -10.00 4.79 -7.76
N THR A 38 -11.25 5.11 -7.38
CA THR A 38 -12.45 4.46 -7.92
C THR A 38 -12.49 4.59 -9.45
N LYS A 39 -12.86 3.51 -10.14
CA LYS A 39 -12.96 3.42 -11.61
C LYS A 39 -11.66 3.86 -12.34
N GLY A 40 -10.55 3.21 -12.02
CA GLY A 40 -9.27 3.47 -12.69
C GLY A 40 -8.05 2.93 -11.94
N GLY A 41 -8.22 2.58 -10.66
CA GLY A 41 -7.16 2.13 -9.79
C GLY A 41 -7.43 0.81 -9.09
N TRP A 42 -6.44 0.37 -8.32
CA TRP A 42 -6.50 -0.86 -7.54
C TRP A 42 -7.26 -0.71 -6.21
N GLY A 43 -7.53 0.52 -5.75
CA GLY A 43 -7.99 0.76 -4.38
C GLY A 43 -9.31 0.09 -4.03
N ASP A 44 -10.31 0.19 -4.91
CA ASP A 44 -11.61 -0.46 -4.70
C ASP A 44 -11.49 -1.99 -4.76
N GLY A 45 -10.67 -2.50 -5.69
CA GLY A 45 -10.33 -3.92 -5.77
C GLY A 45 -9.68 -4.43 -4.47
N PHE A 46 -8.83 -3.63 -3.85
CA PHE A 46 -8.20 -3.97 -2.57
C PHE A 46 -9.24 -4.02 -1.45
N LEU A 47 -10.03 -2.96 -1.28
CA LEU A 47 -11.07 -2.95 -0.24
C LEU A 47 -12.08 -4.09 -0.40
N ALA A 48 -12.48 -4.42 -1.64
CA ALA A 48 -13.47 -5.45 -1.91
C ALA A 48 -12.92 -6.88 -1.76
N THR A 49 -11.70 -7.14 -2.21
CA THR A 49 -11.21 -8.52 -2.39
C THR A 49 -10.12 -8.94 -1.41
N THR A 50 -9.41 -7.99 -0.78
CA THR A 50 -8.25 -8.30 0.07
C THR A 50 -8.51 -8.00 1.54
N VAL A 51 -9.45 -7.13 1.90
CA VAL A 51 -9.68 -6.77 3.31
C VAL A 51 -10.37 -7.91 4.06
N ALA A 52 -9.78 -8.32 5.19
CA ALA A 52 -10.31 -9.38 6.05
C ALA A 52 -11.67 -9.04 6.68
N SER A 53 -12.43 -10.07 7.06
CA SER A 53 -13.72 -9.90 7.73
C SER A 53 -13.60 -9.08 9.02
N GLY A 54 -14.58 -8.21 9.28
CA GLY A 54 -14.56 -7.28 10.41
C GLY A 54 -13.67 -6.04 10.21
N SER A 55 -12.81 -6.03 9.20
CA SER A 55 -12.04 -4.87 8.76
C SER A 55 -12.79 -4.10 7.67
N SER A 56 -12.42 -2.84 7.46
CA SER A 56 -13.04 -1.96 6.46
C SER A 56 -12.03 -0.96 5.91
N GLY A 57 -12.48 -0.02 5.10
CA GLY A 57 -11.64 1.05 4.61
C GLY A 57 -12.37 2.09 3.78
N HIS A 58 -11.62 3.09 3.34
CA HIS A 58 -12.07 4.14 2.43
C HIS A 58 -10.99 4.44 1.40
N ASN A 59 -11.41 4.60 0.14
CA ASN A 59 -10.54 4.97 -0.96
C ASN A 59 -10.67 6.46 -1.26
N TYR A 60 -9.63 7.23 -0.93
CA TYR A 60 -9.53 8.65 -1.26
C TYR A 60 -8.82 8.91 -2.59
N GLY A 61 -8.36 7.87 -3.28
CA GLY A 61 -7.70 8.05 -4.57
C GLY A 61 -8.62 8.76 -5.56
N HIS A 62 -8.08 9.72 -6.30
CA HIS A 62 -8.84 10.37 -7.38
C HIS A 62 -7.96 10.79 -8.55
N SER A 63 -8.59 10.96 -9.70
CA SER A 63 -7.90 11.27 -10.94
C SER A 63 -7.23 12.64 -10.93
N GLY A 64 -6.05 12.71 -11.55
CA GLY A 64 -5.27 13.93 -11.69
C GLY A 64 -4.46 14.36 -10.45
N ALA A 65 -4.63 13.70 -9.30
CA ALA A 65 -3.95 14.08 -8.08
C ALA A 65 -2.42 13.99 -8.20
N THR A 66 -1.75 15.04 -7.76
CA THR A 66 -0.32 15.08 -7.40
C THR A 66 -0.21 15.11 -5.89
N THR A 67 0.96 14.85 -5.33
CA THR A 67 1.20 15.04 -3.88
C THR A 67 0.84 16.46 -3.41
N ALA A 68 1.08 17.49 -4.24
CA ALA A 68 0.76 18.87 -3.92
C ALA A 68 -0.75 19.16 -4.01
N SER A 69 -1.41 18.76 -5.10
CA SER A 69 -2.84 19.04 -5.30
C SER A 69 -3.73 18.24 -4.35
N PHE A 70 -3.38 16.99 -4.04
CA PHE A 70 -4.10 16.17 -3.05
C PHE A 70 -4.09 16.81 -1.65
N ARG A 71 -3.02 17.54 -1.32
CA ARG A 71 -2.96 18.32 -0.10
C ARG A 71 -3.78 19.60 -0.20
N ALA A 72 -3.56 20.39 -1.25
CA ALA A 72 -4.18 21.69 -1.45
C ALA A 72 -5.71 21.59 -1.62
N GLY A 73 -6.19 20.50 -2.23
CA GLY A 73 -7.61 20.20 -2.43
C GLY A 73 -8.36 19.72 -1.18
N GLY A 74 -7.63 19.46 -0.07
CA GLY A 74 -8.22 19.02 1.20
C GLY A 74 -8.40 17.51 1.34
N ASP A 75 -8.05 16.72 0.33
CA ASP A 75 -8.15 15.25 0.39
C ASP A 75 -7.31 14.67 1.52
N TRP A 76 -6.07 15.16 1.66
CA TRP A 76 -5.22 14.75 2.79
C TRP A 76 -5.80 15.12 4.16
N ALA A 77 -6.50 16.27 4.26
CA ALA A 77 -7.15 16.66 5.50
C ALA A 77 -8.29 15.69 5.86
N ASN A 78 -9.02 15.19 4.86
CA ASN A 78 -10.04 14.17 5.04
C ASN A 78 -9.45 12.82 5.49
N VAL A 79 -8.32 12.40 4.91
CA VAL A 79 -7.58 11.21 5.38
C VAL A 79 -7.23 11.34 6.86
N VAL A 80 -6.61 12.45 7.27
CA VAL A 80 -6.22 12.68 8.68
C VAL A 80 -7.42 12.73 9.62
N LYS A 81 -8.54 13.32 9.18
CA LYS A 81 -9.80 13.31 9.93
C LYS A 81 -10.30 11.89 10.18
N ASP A 82 -10.28 11.04 9.17
CA ASP A 82 -10.76 9.66 9.30
C ASP A 82 -9.80 8.77 10.11
N ILE A 83 -8.48 9.03 10.09
CA ILE A 83 -7.56 8.39 11.04
C ILE A 83 -8.03 8.63 12.48
N LYS A 84 -8.29 9.91 12.84
CA LYS A 84 -8.74 10.27 14.19
C LYS A 84 -10.09 9.65 14.53
N LYS A 85 -10.99 9.53 13.55
CA LYS A 85 -12.32 8.92 13.71
C LYS A 85 -12.24 7.42 14.04
N TYR A 86 -11.31 6.69 13.43
CA TYR A 86 -11.29 5.22 13.50
C TYR A 86 -10.25 4.62 14.45
N LYS A 87 -9.17 5.34 14.82
CA LYS A 87 -8.04 4.79 15.60
C LYS A 87 -8.40 4.14 16.93
N ASP A 88 -9.50 4.54 17.57
CA ASP A 88 -9.90 3.97 18.86
C ASP A 88 -10.56 2.60 18.68
N LYS A 89 -11.23 2.37 17.55
CA LYS A 89 -11.94 1.12 17.21
C LYS A 89 -11.12 0.18 16.33
N TYR A 90 -10.21 0.72 15.52
CA TYR A 90 -9.44 -0.02 14.53
C TYR A 90 -7.94 0.23 14.66
N SER A 91 -7.14 -0.71 14.19
CA SER A 91 -5.76 -0.42 13.75
C SER A 91 -5.84 0.25 12.37
N VAL A 92 -5.42 1.50 12.26
CA VAL A 92 -5.55 2.27 11.01
C VAL A 92 -4.26 2.19 10.20
N TYR A 93 -4.33 1.73 8.95
CA TYR A 93 -3.24 1.81 7.98
C TYR A 93 -3.58 2.82 6.89
N VAL A 94 -2.57 3.57 6.45
CA VAL A 94 -2.71 4.54 5.35
C VAL A 94 -1.75 4.15 4.23
N THR A 95 -2.25 3.75 3.08
CA THR A 95 -1.40 3.59 1.89
C THR A 95 -1.26 4.93 1.19
N ILE A 96 -0.04 5.27 0.78
CA ILE A 96 0.27 6.55 0.13
C ILE A 96 0.96 6.22 -1.21
N GLN A 97 0.25 6.42 -2.32
CA GLN A 97 0.74 6.14 -3.68
C GLN A 97 0.62 7.35 -4.61
N PHE A 98 1.75 7.95 -4.98
CA PHE A 98 1.80 9.04 -5.94
C PHE A 98 2.99 8.88 -6.90
N GLY A 99 3.00 9.67 -7.97
CA GLY A 99 4.07 9.67 -8.97
C GLY A 99 3.59 9.91 -10.40
N HIS A 100 2.44 9.36 -10.82
CA HIS A 100 2.02 9.45 -12.24
C HIS A 100 1.78 10.88 -12.72
N ASN A 101 1.26 11.74 -11.85
CA ASN A 101 1.01 13.14 -12.16
C ASN A 101 2.16 14.02 -11.69
N ASP A 102 2.81 13.71 -10.57
CA ASP A 102 3.96 14.45 -10.06
C ASP A 102 5.12 14.47 -11.08
N GLN A 103 5.38 13.36 -11.79
CA GLN A 103 6.45 13.26 -12.79
C GLN A 103 6.27 14.19 -14.00
N LYS A 104 5.06 14.71 -14.24
CA LYS A 104 4.76 15.48 -15.44
C LYS A 104 5.40 16.86 -15.31
N ASN A 105 6.07 17.35 -16.35
CA ASN A 105 6.64 18.71 -16.33
C ASN A 105 5.59 19.80 -16.05
N THR A 106 4.32 19.56 -16.38
CA THR A 106 3.20 20.46 -16.12
C THR A 106 2.67 20.40 -14.68
N SER A 107 3.18 19.51 -13.82
CA SER A 107 2.69 19.31 -12.46
C SER A 107 3.06 20.47 -11.52
N GLY A 108 4.15 21.17 -11.83
CA GLY A 108 4.76 22.15 -10.93
C GLY A 108 5.40 21.55 -9.67
N VAL A 109 5.47 20.22 -9.55
CA VAL A 109 6.06 19.50 -8.41
C VAL A 109 7.47 19.07 -8.76
N THR A 110 8.46 19.63 -8.08
CA THR A 110 9.86 19.20 -8.22
C THR A 110 10.10 17.87 -7.49
N MET A 111 11.18 17.16 -7.84
CA MET A 111 11.55 15.90 -7.16
C MET A 111 11.78 16.10 -5.65
N ASP A 112 12.32 17.24 -5.22
CA ASP A 112 12.49 17.55 -3.81
C ASP A 112 11.17 17.81 -3.10
N GLN A 113 10.23 18.50 -3.76
CA GLN A 113 8.87 18.68 -3.25
C GLN A 113 8.13 17.35 -3.16
N PHE A 114 8.25 16.48 -4.17
CA PHE A 114 7.66 15.15 -4.16
C PHE A 114 8.12 14.35 -2.95
N LYS A 115 9.44 14.26 -2.72
CA LYS A 115 10.02 13.57 -1.54
C LYS A 115 9.54 14.20 -0.23
N ALA A 116 9.57 15.53 -0.13
CA ALA A 116 9.15 16.26 1.06
C ALA A 116 7.65 16.03 1.38
N ASN A 117 6.80 16.01 0.35
CA ASN A 117 5.37 15.79 0.50
C ASN A 117 5.06 14.35 0.96
N LEU A 118 5.70 13.33 0.37
CA LEU A 118 5.56 11.94 0.81
C LEU A 118 5.96 11.77 2.29
N LYS A 119 7.11 12.32 2.68
CA LYS A 119 7.57 12.32 4.07
C LYS A 119 6.57 13.01 4.98
N ARG A 120 6.03 14.16 4.55
CA ARG A 120 5.05 14.93 5.33
C ARG A 120 3.75 14.17 5.54
N PHE A 121 3.19 13.56 4.50
CA PHE A 121 2.01 12.70 4.61
C PHE A 121 2.25 11.54 5.58
N ALA A 122 3.38 10.84 5.45
CA ALA A 122 3.69 9.73 6.35
C ALA A 122 3.79 10.19 7.82
N ASN A 123 4.47 11.32 8.08
CA ASN A 123 4.60 11.86 9.44
C ASN A 123 3.25 12.29 10.02
N GLU A 124 2.42 12.98 9.24
CA GLU A 124 1.11 13.44 9.68
C GLU A 124 0.16 12.26 9.98
N ALA A 125 0.22 11.19 9.18
CA ALA A 125 -0.52 9.95 9.46
C ALA A 125 -0.05 9.28 10.76
N LYS A 126 1.27 9.17 10.98
CA LYS A 126 1.84 8.67 12.25
C LYS A 126 1.36 9.49 13.43
N SER A 127 1.49 10.81 13.37
CA SER A 127 1.06 11.72 14.44
C SER A 127 -0.44 11.65 14.71
N ALA A 128 -1.26 11.35 13.70
CA ALA A 128 -2.70 11.15 13.88
C ALA A 128 -3.08 9.80 14.51
N GLY A 129 -2.15 8.83 14.54
CA GLY A 129 -2.33 7.51 15.15
C GLY A 129 -2.50 6.36 14.15
N ALA A 130 -2.15 6.55 12.89
CA ALA A 130 -2.12 5.48 11.89
C ALA A 130 -0.70 4.99 11.57
N THR A 131 -0.60 3.84 10.93
CA THR A 131 0.65 3.34 10.36
C THR A 131 0.69 3.63 8.86
N PRO A 132 1.54 4.56 8.38
CA PRO A 132 1.66 4.83 6.95
C PRO A 132 2.47 3.73 6.25
N ILE A 133 2.09 3.46 5.01
CA ILE A 133 2.78 2.53 4.10
C ILE A 133 2.94 3.25 2.76
N LEU A 134 4.18 3.53 2.37
CA LEU A 134 4.44 4.09 1.04
C LEU A 134 4.30 2.99 -0.02
N VAL A 135 3.59 3.29 -1.10
CA VAL A 135 3.41 2.38 -2.22
C VAL A 135 3.99 3.10 -3.44
N THR A 136 4.99 2.51 -4.08
CA THR A 136 5.48 3.07 -5.35
C THR A 136 4.37 2.98 -6.39
N SER A 137 4.13 4.02 -7.19
CA SER A 137 3.13 3.99 -8.27
C SER A 137 3.26 2.76 -9.16
N LEU A 138 2.15 2.12 -9.53
CA LEU A 138 2.17 0.98 -10.44
C LEU A 138 2.82 1.32 -11.79
N THR A 139 3.27 0.29 -12.51
CA THR A 139 3.85 0.49 -13.84
C THR A 139 2.78 0.90 -14.86
N ARG A 140 3.11 1.81 -15.79
CA ARG A 140 2.29 1.97 -17.00
C ARG A 140 2.51 0.77 -17.91
N ARG A 141 1.48 0.37 -18.64
CA ARG A 141 1.54 -0.78 -19.56
C ARG A 141 1.95 -0.37 -20.98
N ASN A 142 2.74 0.71 -21.10
CA ASN A 142 3.30 1.13 -22.39
C ASN A 142 4.53 0.29 -22.72
N PHE A 143 4.60 -0.25 -23.94
CA PHE A 143 5.72 -1.08 -24.39
C PHE A 143 6.54 -0.39 -25.47
N LYS A 144 7.86 -0.57 -25.41
CA LYS A 144 8.83 -0.27 -26.46
C LYS A 144 9.80 -1.46 -26.55
N ASP A 145 10.09 -1.91 -27.77
CA ASP A 145 11.03 -3.01 -28.03
C ASP A 145 10.75 -4.28 -27.20
N GLY A 146 9.46 -4.63 -27.07
CA GLY A 146 9.00 -5.82 -26.34
C GLY A 146 9.06 -5.72 -24.81
N LYS A 147 9.39 -4.56 -24.25
CA LYS A 147 9.45 -4.32 -22.79
C LYS A 147 8.68 -3.09 -22.37
N VAL A 148 8.21 -3.10 -21.12
CA VAL A 148 7.57 -1.93 -20.50
C VAL A 148 8.53 -0.75 -20.44
N VAL A 149 8.03 0.44 -20.77
CA VAL A 149 8.76 1.72 -20.62
C VAL A 149 8.76 2.16 -19.15
N GLU A 150 9.93 2.26 -18.54
CA GLU A 150 10.11 2.60 -17.12
C GLU A 150 10.04 4.11 -16.85
N ASN A 151 8.90 4.73 -17.17
CA ASN A 151 8.70 6.18 -17.07
C ASN A 151 8.45 6.72 -15.65
N LEU A 152 8.55 5.87 -14.63
CA LEU A 152 8.38 6.20 -13.21
C LEU A 152 9.61 5.83 -12.37
N ALA A 153 10.74 5.53 -13.00
CA ALA A 153 11.94 5.06 -12.30
C ALA A 153 12.42 6.05 -11.22
N ASN A 154 12.36 7.35 -11.50
CA ASN A 154 12.77 8.40 -10.57
C ASN A 154 11.82 8.50 -9.37
N GLU A 155 10.51 8.51 -9.61
CA GLU A 155 9.49 8.59 -8.56
C GLU A 155 9.47 7.32 -7.70
N ARG A 156 9.69 6.15 -8.31
CA ARG A 156 9.88 4.88 -7.59
C ARG A 156 11.09 4.97 -6.66
N ALA A 157 12.26 5.36 -7.20
CA ALA A 157 13.48 5.47 -6.41
C ALA A 157 13.34 6.49 -5.28
N ALA A 158 12.73 7.64 -5.55
CA ALA A 158 12.46 8.67 -4.55
C ALA A 158 11.52 8.20 -3.44
N THR A 159 10.46 7.46 -3.79
CA THR A 159 9.53 6.88 -2.80
C THR A 159 10.23 5.91 -1.87
N ILE A 160 11.07 5.01 -2.41
CA ILE A 160 11.86 4.05 -1.64
C ILE A 160 12.87 4.78 -0.75
N LEU A 161 13.59 5.76 -1.30
CA LEU A 161 14.55 6.57 -0.54
C LEU A 161 13.88 7.28 0.64
N VAL A 162 12.70 7.87 0.45
CA VAL A 162 11.93 8.48 1.54
C VAL A 162 11.56 7.43 2.58
N ALA A 163 11.16 6.22 2.15
CA ALA A 163 10.82 5.17 3.09
C ALA A 163 12.02 4.74 3.94
N ASP A 164 13.14 4.43 3.30
CA ASP A 164 14.36 3.94 3.97
C ASP A 164 14.92 5.01 4.93
N THR A 165 15.07 6.25 4.45
CA THR A 165 15.66 7.35 5.26
C THR A 165 14.80 7.78 6.44
N ASN A 166 13.50 7.44 6.46
CA ASN A 166 12.58 7.80 7.54
C ASN A 166 12.02 6.58 8.27
N SER A 167 12.59 5.39 8.05
CA SER A 167 12.15 4.13 8.65
C SER A 167 10.63 3.92 8.50
N LEU A 168 10.13 4.12 7.28
CA LEU A 168 8.73 3.90 6.92
C LEU A 168 8.57 2.53 6.29
N ARG A 169 7.37 1.95 6.47
CA ARG A 169 6.98 0.78 5.70
C ARG A 169 6.76 1.18 4.25
N TYR A 170 7.14 0.30 3.33
CA TYR A 170 6.83 0.50 1.91
C TYR A 170 6.69 -0.82 1.17
N ILE A 171 5.98 -0.82 0.05
CA ILE A 171 5.96 -1.91 -0.93
C ILE A 171 6.30 -1.37 -2.32
N ASP A 172 7.00 -2.17 -3.12
CA ASP A 172 7.45 -1.79 -4.46
C ASP A 172 6.53 -2.36 -5.54
N LEU A 173 5.31 -1.80 -5.59
CA LEU A 173 4.31 -2.16 -6.60
C LEU A 173 4.79 -1.86 -8.02
N ASN A 174 5.66 -0.86 -8.21
CA ASN A 174 6.15 -0.51 -9.54
C ASN A 174 6.97 -1.66 -10.13
N LEU A 175 7.95 -2.17 -9.37
CA LEU A 175 8.78 -3.30 -9.81
C LEU A 175 7.94 -4.57 -9.98
N ALA A 176 7.09 -4.89 -9.01
CA ALA A 176 6.27 -6.11 -9.05
C ALA A 176 5.31 -6.11 -10.25
N SER A 177 4.60 -5.00 -10.47
CA SER A 177 3.70 -4.86 -11.61
C SER A 177 4.44 -4.81 -12.94
N LYS A 178 5.62 -4.16 -13.02
CA LYS A 178 6.49 -4.20 -14.21
C LYS A 178 6.87 -5.64 -14.57
N ASN A 179 7.30 -6.43 -13.59
CA ASN A 179 7.69 -7.81 -13.82
C ASN A 179 6.52 -8.65 -14.31
N TYR A 180 5.35 -8.51 -13.68
CA TYR A 180 4.13 -9.20 -14.11
C TYR A 180 3.70 -8.81 -15.53
N VAL A 181 3.62 -7.51 -15.82
CA VAL A 181 3.23 -6.99 -17.15
C VAL A 181 4.21 -7.43 -18.24
N ASN A 182 5.52 -7.43 -17.97
CA ASN A 182 6.52 -7.95 -18.90
C ASN A 182 6.39 -9.46 -19.13
N ALA A 183 5.97 -10.22 -18.13
CA ALA A 183 5.84 -11.68 -18.25
C ALA A 183 4.63 -12.08 -19.10
N ILE A 184 3.49 -11.42 -18.92
CA ILE A 184 2.27 -11.70 -19.71
C ILE A 184 2.29 -11.04 -21.09
N GLY A 185 3.13 -10.01 -21.28
CA GLY A 185 3.26 -9.30 -22.55
C GLY A 185 2.19 -8.24 -22.81
N LYS A 186 2.38 -7.47 -23.88
CA LYS A 186 1.56 -6.30 -24.22
C LYS A 186 0.09 -6.66 -24.39
N ASP A 187 -0.20 -7.68 -25.18
CA ASP A 187 -1.57 -8.04 -25.57
C ASP A 187 -2.40 -8.48 -24.35
N GLU A 188 -1.86 -9.39 -23.53
CA GLU A 188 -2.54 -9.83 -22.31
C GLU A 188 -2.67 -8.69 -21.29
N SER A 189 -1.63 -7.89 -21.09
CA SER A 189 -1.71 -6.75 -20.18
C SER A 189 -2.70 -5.68 -20.63
N SER A 190 -2.97 -5.56 -21.93
CA SER A 190 -3.94 -4.60 -22.46
C SER A 190 -5.38 -4.90 -22.05
N LYS A 191 -5.69 -6.16 -21.70
CA LYS A 191 -6.99 -6.58 -21.17
C LYS A 191 -7.30 -5.98 -19.80
N TYR A 192 -6.31 -5.38 -19.13
CA TYR A 192 -6.49 -4.66 -17.87
C TYR A 192 -6.70 -3.15 -18.05
N ASN A 193 -6.65 -2.64 -19.27
CA ASN A 193 -6.84 -1.21 -19.54
C ASN A 193 -8.30 -0.79 -19.34
N LEU A 194 -8.48 0.40 -18.76
CA LEU A 194 -9.81 0.98 -18.56
C LEU A 194 -10.54 1.23 -19.88
N ALA A 195 -9.81 1.65 -20.91
CA ALA A 195 -10.30 1.89 -22.25
C ALA A 195 -9.22 1.59 -23.29
N SER A 196 -9.63 1.42 -24.56
CA SER A 196 -8.68 1.31 -25.66
C SER A 196 -7.77 2.55 -25.73
N GLY A 197 -6.46 2.34 -25.84
CA GLY A 197 -5.46 3.41 -25.80
C GLY A 197 -5.08 3.92 -24.41
N ASP A 198 -5.77 3.48 -23.34
CA ASP A 198 -5.43 3.85 -21.97
C ASP A 198 -4.46 2.86 -21.33
N TRP A 199 -3.17 3.19 -21.38
CA TRP A 199 -2.10 2.35 -20.83
C TRP A 199 -1.74 2.65 -19.37
N THR A 200 -2.55 3.45 -18.68
CA THR A 200 -2.33 3.82 -17.27
C THR A 200 -3.43 3.26 -16.38
N HIS A 201 -4.69 3.61 -16.67
CA HIS A 201 -5.81 3.28 -15.79
C HIS A 201 -6.28 1.85 -15.96
N LEU A 202 -6.70 1.26 -14.87
CA LEU A 202 -7.16 -0.11 -14.78
C LEU A 202 -8.67 -0.18 -14.99
N ASN A 203 -9.15 -1.17 -15.75
CA ASN A 203 -10.54 -1.58 -15.65
C ASN A 203 -10.80 -2.30 -14.31
N GLU A 204 -12.05 -2.69 -14.06
CA GLU A 204 -12.45 -3.34 -12.82
C GLU A 204 -11.61 -4.59 -12.51
N TRP A 205 -11.41 -5.47 -13.50
CA TRP A 205 -10.62 -6.69 -13.31
C TRP A 205 -9.13 -6.38 -13.08
N GLY A 206 -8.56 -5.45 -13.85
CA GLY A 206 -7.20 -4.94 -13.64
C GLY A 206 -7.02 -4.39 -12.22
N GLY A 207 -8.04 -3.71 -11.69
CA GLY A 207 -8.08 -3.24 -10.30
C GLY A 207 -7.95 -4.39 -9.30
N VAL A 208 -8.65 -5.50 -9.51
CA VAL A 208 -8.56 -6.71 -8.66
C VAL A 208 -7.19 -7.37 -8.78
N VAL A 209 -6.65 -7.52 -9.99
CA VAL A 209 -5.33 -8.13 -10.22
C VAL A 209 -4.23 -7.33 -9.52
N PHE A 210 -4.21 -6.00 -9.71
CA PHE A 210 -3.19 -5.14 -9.10
C PHE A 210 -3.40 -5.00 -7.58
N ALA A 211 -4.64 -5.04 -7.09
CA ALA A 211 -4.92 -5.12 -5.66
C ALA A 211 -4.36 -6.40 -5.02
N ARG A 212 -4.42 -7.52 -5.74
CA ARG A 212 -3.78 -8.76 -5.30
C ARG A 212 -2.26 -8.62 -5.20
N ILE A 213 -1.62 -8.00 -6.20
CA ILE A 213 -0.18 -7.69 -6.15
C ILE A 213 0.15 -6.86 -4.90
N VAL A 214 -0.62 -5.79 -4.63
CA VAL A 214 -0.47 -4.96 -3.43
C VAL A 214 -0.56 -5.80 -2.16
N SER A 215 -1.59 -6.63 -2.03
CA SER A 215 -1.77 -7.46 -0.83
C SER A 215 -0.72 -8.54 -0.68
N ASP A 216 -0.23 -9.14 -1.78
CA ASP A 216 0.85 -10.12 -1.74
C ASP A 216 2.17 -9.49 -1.31
N LEU A 217 2.51 -8.31 -1.83
CA LEU A 217 3.68 -7.55 -1.39
C LEU A 217 3.61 -7.18 0.09
N LEU A 218 2.43 -6.80 0.59
CA LEU A 218 2.23 -6.51 2.01
C LEU A 218 2.51 -7.74 2.85
N VAL A 219 1.91 -8.90 2.52
CA VAL A 219 2.08 -10.14 3.28
C VAL A 219 3.49 -10.69 3.20
N GLU A 220 4.14 -10.63 2.03
CA GLU A 220 5.51 -11.10 1.84
C GLU A 220 6.50 -10.27 2.66
N LYS A 221 6.35 -8.94 2.65
CA LYS A 221 7.30 -8.05 3.33
C LYS A 221 6.99 -7.86 4.82
N TYR A 222 5.72 -7.96 5.21
CA TYR A 222 5.23 -7.76 6.57
C TYR A 222 4.21 -8.86 6.91
N PRO A 223 4.69 -10.02 7.42
CA PRO A 223 3.87 -11.21 7.63
C PRO A 223 2.65 -11.00 8.53
N GLU A 224 2.63 -9.95 9.38
CA GLU A 224 1.46 -9.59 10.17
C GLU A 224 0.23 -9.25 9.32
N PHE A 225 0.41 -8.81 8.07
CA PHE A 225 -0.72 -8.53 7.18
C PHE A 225 -1.48 -9.79 6.76
N LYS A 226 -0.91 -10.99 6.96
CA LYS A 226 -1.59 -12.26 6.68
C LYS A 226 -2.88 -12.42 7.49
N ALA A 227 -2.91 -11.92 8.73
CA ALA A 227 -4.08 -12.03 9.60
C ALA A 227 -5.20 -11.03 9.24
N VAL A 228 -4.86 -9.94 8.55
CA VAL A 228 -5.77 -8.82 8.26
C VAL A 228 -6.06 -8.65 6.77
N THR A 229 -5.62 -9.61 5.95
CA THR A 229 -5.96 -9.71 4.53
C THR A 229 -6.50 -11.10 4.17
N LYS A 230 -7.37 -11.16 3.16
CA LYS A 230 -7.89 -12.39 2.57
C LYS A 230 -6.88 -12.94 1.57
N SER A 231 -6.60 -14.24 1.66
CA SER A 231 -5.80 -14.95 0.67
C SER A 231 -6.61 -15.23 -0.61
N ASN A 232 -5.95 -15.18 -1.77
CA ASN A 232 -6.47 -15.75 -3.01
C ASN A 232 -5.34 -16.53 -3.69
N ALA A 233 -5.16 -17.79 -3.29
CA ALA A 233 -4.03 -18.61 -3.71
C ALA A 233 -3.97 -18.81 -5.23
N THR A 234 -5.13 -18.95 -5.89
CA THR A 234 -5.21 -19.11 -7.35
C THR A 234 -4.70 -17.87 -8.07
N LEU A 235 -5.22 -16.69 -7.72
CA LEU A 235 -4.81 -15.44 -8.37
C LEU A 235 -3.34 -15.11 -8.07
N SER A 236 -2.91 -15.26 -6.82
CA SER A 236 -1.50 -15.08 -6.43
C SER A 236 -0.57 -16.03 -7.20
N ALA A 237 -0.98 -17.28 -7.43
CA ALA A 237 -0.20 -18.24 -8.20
C ALA A 237 -0.07 -17.85 -9.68
N LEU A 238 -1.15 -17.39 -10.32
CA LEU A 238 -1.11 -16.92 -11.71
C LEU A 238 -0.15 -15.73 -11.86
N ILE A 239 -0.28 -14.73 -10.99
CA ILE A 239 0.58 -13.54 -10.97
C ILE A 239 2.05 -13.92 -10.77
N LYS A 240 2.34 -14.75 -9.76
CA LYS A 240 3.72 -15.19 -9.46
C LYS A 240 4.35 -16.01 -10.59
N GLN A 241 3.56 -16.78 -11.31
CA GLN A 241 4.01 -17.56 -12.47
C GLN A 241 4.10 -16.72 -13.76
N GLY A 242 3.74 -15.44 -13.72
CA GLY A 242 3.73 -14.58 -14.90
C GLY A 242 2.68 -15.00 -15.94
N LYS A 243 1.55 -15.57 -15.48
CA LYS A 243 0.45 -16.00 -16.34
C LYS A 243 -0.68 -14.96 -16.32
N PRO A 244 -1.41 -14.78 -17.43
CA PRO A 244 -2.61 -13.95 -17.43
C PRO A 244 -3.60 -14.42 -16.36
N ALA A 245 -4.07 -13.46 -15.57
CA ALA A 245 -5.09 -13.61 -14.56
C ALA A 245 -6.45 -13.17 -15.08
#